data_AF-K6V3W6-F1
#
_entry.id   AF-K6V3W6-F1
#
_cell.length_a   1.000
_cell.length_b   1.000
_cell.length_c   1.000
_cell.angle_alpha   90.00
_cell.angle_beta   90.00
_cell.angle_gamma   90.00
#
_symmetry.space_group_name_H-M   'P 1'
#
loop_
_entity.id
_entity.type
_entity.pdbx_description
1 polymer ?
#
loop_
_entity_poly.entity_id
_entity_poly.type
_entity_poly.pdbx_seq_one_letter_code
_entity_poly.pdbx_strand_id
1 'polypeptide(L)'
;YINDFNIDDNVNISPFCEYTNYWFYGFLKSTDKIKYNQTSLDKFFDGVDIIQYCKDHAEAIDEHTYSYLKKLEKLYEKFYIFKKKSLTDDHTRCRKGEICAQEYKKHESTCVGNGNNSFCNELEKFRVLFNNHLKSIKKCDKIEELPSFQASALATTILLPVSVISVIILFSYIAYKMGKFFIQK
;
A
#
# COMPACT_ATOMS: atom_id res chain seq x y z
N TYR A 1 14.89 -32.68 2.78
CA TYR A 1 14.15 -32.75 1.51
C TYR A 1 14.00 -31.36 0.86
N ILE A 2 15.00 -30.47 0.97
CA ILE A 2 15.22 -29.33 0.08
C ILE A 2 16.74 -29.04 0.14
N ASN A 3 17.56 -29.81 -0.58
CA ASN A 3 19.02 -29.58 -0.59
C ASN A 3 19.53 -29.02 -1.92
N ASP A 4 18.72 -28.96 -2.97
CA ASP A 4 19.17 -28.51 -4.29
C ASP A 4 18.18 -27.51 -4.89
N PHE A 5 18.06 -26.35 -4.25
CA PHE A 5 17.44 -25.20 -4.88
C PHE A 5 18.58 -24.33 -5.43
N ASN A 6 19.01 -24.63 -6.65
CA ASN A 6 19.90 -23.73 -7.40
C ASN A 6 19.14 -22.42 -7.60
N ILE A 7 19.54 -21.38 -6.88
CA ILE A 7 19.08 -20.02 -7.13
C ILE A 7 19.61 -19.66 -8.51
N ASP A 8 18.72 -19.60 -9.50
CA ASP A 8 19.02 -18.96 -10.79
C ASP A 8 19.53 -17.54 -10.50
N ASP A 9 20.63 -17.13 -11.13
CA ASP A 9 21.22 -15.79 -10.99
C ASP A 9 20.20 -14.66 -11.30
N ASN A 10 19.05 -14.99 -11.90
CA ASN A 10 17.93 -14.09 -12.17
C ASN A 10 16.87 -13.98 -11.07
N VAL A 11 16.97 -14.71 -9.94
CA VAL A 11 16.03 -14.56 -8.83
C VAL A 11 16.32 -13.23 -8.13
N ASN A 12 15.35 -12.31 -8.16
CA ASN A 12 15.43 -11.13 -7.31
C ASN A 12 15.38 -11.59 -5.84
N ILE A 13 16.54 -11.53 -5.18
CA ILE A 13 16.76 -12.04 -3.83
C ILE A 13 15.88 -11.28 -2.82
N SER A 14 15.63 -9.98 -3.02
CA SER A 14 14.90 -9.14 -2.05
C SER A 14 13.45 -9.61 -1.81
N PRO A 15 12.58 -9.81 -2.82
CA PRO A 15 11.23 -10.36 -2.61
C PRO A 15 11.20 -11.73 -1.92
N PHE A 16 12.17 -12.60 -2.23
CA PHE A 16 12.28 -13.91 -1.60
C PHE A 16 12.62 -13.79 -0.10
N CYS A 17 13.56 -12.92 0.24
CA CYS A 17 13.95 -12.64 1.62
C CYS A 17 12.84 -11.98 2.43
N GLU A 18 12.15 -10.99 1.87
CA GLU A 18 11.00 -10.31 2.49
C GLU A 18 9.86 -11.30 2.78
N TYR A 19 9.52 -12.17 1.83
CA TYR A 19 8.52 -13.20 2.02
C TYR A 19 8.95 -14.22 3.09
N THR A 20 10.21 -14.65 3.06
CA THR A 20 10.75 -15.61 4.01
C THR A 20 10.68 -15.08 5.44
N ASN A 21 11.03 -13.81 5.63
CA ASN A 21 10.95 -13.11 6.90
C ASN A 21 9.50 -12.98 7.41
N TYR A 22 8.56 -12.59 6.52
CA TYR A 22 7.12 -12.57 6.82
C TYR A 22 6.61 -13.94 7.28
N TRP A 23 6.94 -15.00 6.53
CA TRP A 23 6.53 -16.36 6.82
C TRP A 23 7.09 -16.83 8.17
N PHE A 24 8.38 -16.56 8.43
CA PHE A 24 9.05 -16.94 9.66
C PHE A 24 8.45 -16.27 10.90
N TYR A 25 8.12 -14.98 10.82
CA TYR A 25 7.40 -14.30 11.89
C TYR A 25 6.06 -15.00 12.19
N GLY A 26 5.30 -15.37 11.15
CA GLY A 26 4.06 -16.12 11.28
C GLY A 26 4.25 -17.48 11.97
N PHE A 27 5.32 -18.20 11.61
CA PHE A 27 5.70 -19.45 12.23
C PHE A 27 6.01 -19.30 13.73
N LEU A 28 6.84 -18.31 14.10
CA LEU A 28 7.14 -18.01 15.50
C LEU A 28 5.88 -17.61 16.30
N LYS A 29 5.00 -16.81 15.71
CA LYS A 29 3.73 -16.42 16.34
C LYS A 29 2.83 -17.62 16.58
N SER A 30 2.74 -18.55 15.61
CA SER A 30 1.93 -19.77 15.75
C SER A 30 2.43 -20.76 16.81
N THR A 31 3.69 -20.63 17.21
CA THR A 31 4.35 -21.51 18.19
C THR A 31 4.61 -20.83 19.54
N ASP A 32 4.06 -19.62 19.75
CA ASP A 32 4.27 -18.79 20.95
C ASP A 32 5.75 -18.49 21.26
N LYS A 33 6.57 -18.40 20.21
CA LYS A 33 8.02 -18.15 20.28
C LYS A 33 8.42 -16.75 19.83
N ILE A 34 7.44 -15.85 19.68
CA ILE A 34 7.67 -14.50 19.13
C ILE A 34 8.62 -13.66 19.99
N LYS A 35 8.72 -13.94 21.30
CA LYS A 35 9.70 -13.32 22.20
C LYS A 35 11.17 -13.56 21.78
N TYR A 36 11.42 -14.56 20.93
CA TYR A 36 12.74 -14.88 20.40
C TYR A 36 12.90 -14.49 18.93
N ASN A 37 12.09 -13.54 18.43
CA ASN A 37 12.04 -13.18 17.00
C ASN A 37 13.43 -12.97 16.40
N GLN A 38 14.17 -11.97 16.88
CA GLN A 38 15.51 -11.65 16.36
C GLN A 38 16.47 -12.84 16.44
N THR A 39 16.69 -13.41 17.62
CA THR A 39 17.66 -14.50 17.81
C THR A 39 17.30 -15.77 17.04
N SER A 40 16.01 -16.06 16.83
CA SER A 40 15.59 -17.21 16.04
C SER A 40 15.71 -16.93 14.54
N LEU A 41 15.47 -15.69 14.12
CA LEU A 41 15.61 -15.23 12.75
C LEU A 41 17.09 -15.31 12.32
N ASP A 42 18.01 -14.80 13.14
CA ASP A 42 19.45 -14.86 12.87
C ASP A 42 19.92 -16.30 12.69
N LYS A 43 19.53 -17.20 13.60
CA LYS A 43 19.86 -18.63 13.52
C LYS A 43 19.25 -19.33 12.31
N PHE A 44 18.05 -18.92 11.91
CA PHE A 44 17.37 -19.48 10.75
C PHE A 44 18.10 -19.11 9.46
N PHE A 45 18.49 -17.84 9.31
CA PHE A 45 19.26 -17.38 8.15
C PHE A 45 20.71 -17.89 8.14
N ASP A 46 21.33 -18.12 9.30
CA ASP A 46 22.66 -18.70 9.40
C ASP A 46 22.69 -20.22 9.12
N GLY A 47 21.56 -20.91 9.30
CA GLY A 47 21.48 -22.37 9.22
C GLY A 47 21.07 -22.93 7.86
N VAL A 48 20.83 -22.08 6.85
CA VAL A 48 20.26 -22.49 5.56
C VAL A 48 20.92 -21.73 4.42
N ASP A 49 21.77 -22.41 3.64
CA ASP A 49 22.64 -21.84 2.60
C ASP A 49 21.89 -20.93 1.59
N ILE A 50 20.69 -21.32 1.13
CA ILE A 50 19.91 -20.55 0.15
C ILE A 50 19.44 -19.18 0.69
N ILE A 51 19.17 -19.08 1.98
CA ILE A 51 18.67 -17.85 2.60
C ILE A 51 19.78 -17.09 3.35
N GLN A 52 21.02 -17.57 3.35
CA GLN A 52 22.15 -16.83 3.90
C GLN A 52 22.32 -15.46 3.21
N TYR A 53 22.01 -15.38 1.90
CA TYR A 53 21.99 -14.12 1.14
C TYR A 53 20.90 -13.13 1.61
N CYS A 54 19.92 -13.60 2.38
CA CYS A 54 18.91 -12.74 2.99
C CYS A 54 19.38 -12.06 4.27
N LYS A 55 20.53 -12.46 4.82
CA LYS A 55 21.01 -11.96 6.12
C LYS A 55 21.13 -10.44 6.16
N ASP A 56 21.60 -9.83 5.07
CA ASP A 56 21.73 -8.37 4.96
C ASP A 56 20.38 -7.65 4.70
N HIS A 57 19.32 -8.42 4.45
CA HIS A 57 17.96 -7.95 4.17
C HIS A 57 16.92 -8.42 5.20
N ALA A 58 17.36 -9.16 6.22
CA ALA A 58 16.51 -9.84 7.19
C ALA A 58 16.37 -8.99 8.47
N GLU A 59 15.48 -8.01 8.44
CA GLU A 59 15.12 -7.25 9.64
C GLU A 59 13.91 -7.87 10.32
N ALA A 60 13.98 -8.15 11.62
CA ALA A 60 12.82 -8.64 12.36
C ALA A 60 11.64 -7.67 12.21
N ILE A 61 10.54 -8.14 11.61
CA ILE A 61 9.32 -7.34 11.53
C ILE A 61 8.58 -7.34 12.87
N ASP A 62 7.83 -6.29 13.15
CA ASP A 62 6.98 -6.19 14.33
C ASP A 62 5.55 -6.70 14.06
N GLU A 63 4.75 -6.77 15.13
CA GLU A 63 3.35 -7.24 15.02
C GLU A 63 2.50 -6.35 14.10
N HIS A 64 2.78 -5.05 14.10
CA HIS A 64 2.06 -4.08 13.30
C HIS A 64 2.31 -4.31 11.79
N THR A 65 3.58 -4.43 11.41
CA THR A 65 4.05 -4.75 10.06
C THR A 65 3.52 -6.09 9.60
N TYR A 66 3.63 -7.14 10.43
CA TYR A 66 3.07 -8.45 10.13
C TYR A 66 1.55 -8.40 9.90
N SER A 67 0.81 -7.63 10.71
CA SER A 67 -0.64 -7.45 10.57
C SER A 67 -1.00 -6.79 9.23
N TYR A 68 -0.22 -5.80 8.79
CA TYR A 68 -0.38 -5.13 7.50
C TYR A 68 -0.04 -6.04 6.32
N LEU A 69 1.07 -6.79 6.39
CA LEU A 69 1.43 -7.77 5.37
C LEU A 69 0.34 -8.84 5.21
N LYS A 70 -0.24 -9.32 6.32
CA LYS A 70 -1.34 -10.29 6.30
C LYS A 70 -2.63 -9.74 5.69
N LYS A 71 -2.90 -8.44 5.83
CA LYS A 71 -4.03 -7.77 5.15
C LYS A 71 -3.78 -7.71 3.64
N LEU A 72 -2.57 -7.34 3.22
CA LEU A 72 -2.17 -7.31 1.81
C LEU A 72 -2.22 -8.72 1.19
N GLU A 73 -1.66 -9.73 1.84
CA GLU A 73 -1.70 -11.14 1.40
C GLU A 73 -3.14 -11.56 1.09
N LYS A 74 -4.07 -11.34 2.02
CA LYS A 74 -5.50 -11.67 1.83
C LYS A 74 -6.14 -10.93 0.65
N LEU A 75 -5.75 -9.68 0.39
CA LEU A 75 -6.22 -8.93 -0.78
C LEU A 75 -5.69 -9.54 -2.07
N TYR A 76 -4.39 -9.85 -2.12
CA TYR A 76 -3.76 -10.48 -3.28
C TYR A 76 -4.32 -11.87 -3.56
N GLU A 77 -4.55 -12.70 -2.54
CA GLU A 77 -5.22 -14.00 -2.70
C GLU A 77 -6.59 -13.86 -3.37
N LYS A 78 -7.43 -12.95 -2.87
CA LYS A 78 -8.77 -12.67 -3.44
C LYS A 78 -8.66 -12.14 -4.87
N PHE A 79 -7.69 -11.27 -5.12
CA PHE A 79 -7.43 -10.76 -6.45
C PHE A 79 -6.98 -11.84 -7.42
N TYR A 80 -6.10 -12.76 -7.02
CA TYR A 80 -5.68 -13.87 -7.87
C TYR A 80 -6.83 -14.83 -8.18
N ILE A 81 -7.74 -15.05 -7.23
CA ILE A 81 -8.98 -15.80 -7.47
C ILE A 81 -9.87 -15.07 -8.50
N PHE A 82 -10.01 -13.75 -8.37
CA PHE A 82 -10.75 -12.93 -9.34
C PHE A 82 -10.10 -12.93 -10.74
N LYS A 83 -8.76 -12.86 -10.80
CA LYS A 83 -7.97 -12.84 -12.04
C LYS A 83 -7.92 -14.19 -12.75
N LYS A 84 -8.09 -15.30 -12.03
CA LYS A 84 -7.97 -16.66 -12.59
C LYS A 84 -8.99 -16.88 -13.70
N LYS A 85 -8.49 -17.20 -14.89
CA LYS A 85 -9.27 -17.27 -16.14
C LYS A 85 -10.08 -18.58 -16.32
N SER A 86 -10.02 -19.56 -15.40
CA SER A 86 -10.49 -20.94 -15.66
C SER A 86 -11.81 -21.36 -14.97
N LEU A 87 -12.72 -21.92 -15.78
CA LEU A 87 -13.89 -22.82 -15.58
C LEU A 87 -15.19 -22.33 -14.93
N THR A 88 -15.23 -21.20 -14.21
CA THR A 88 -16.47 -20.71 -13.61
C THR A 88 -17.16 -19.66 -14.48
N ASP A 89 -18.49 -19.73 -14.53
CA ASP A 89 -19.37 -18.71 -15.11
C ASP A 89 -18.95 -17.30 -14.67
N ASP A 90 -19.01 -16.34 -15.59
CA ASP A 90 -18.53 -14.98 -15.39
C ASP A 90 -19.18 -14.31 -14.17
N HIS A 91 -20.42 -14.65 -13.84
CA HIS A 91 -21.10 -14.19 -12.63
C HIS A 91 -20.34 -14.58 -11.36
N THR A 92 -19.83 -15.82 -11.28
CA THR A 92 -19.08 -16.31 -10.13
C THR A 92 -17.75 -15.57 -10.01
N ARG A 93 -17.06 -15.31 -11.13
CA ARG A 93 -15.83 -14.54 -11.14
C ARG A 93 -16.07 -13.09 -10.68
N CYS A 94 -17.10 -12.43 -11.22
CA CYS A 94 -17.43 -11.05 -10.84
C CYS A 94 -17.78 -10.95 -9.35
N ARG A 95 -18.52 -11.91 -8.79
CA ARG A 95 -18.77 -11.96 -7.34
C ARG A 95 -17.48 -12.02 -6.51
N LYS A 96 -16.45 -12.74 -6.98
CA LYS A 96 -15.13 -12.76 -6.30
C LYS A 96 -14.44 -11.40 -6.40
N GLY A 97 -14.56 -10.73 -7.54
CA GLY A 97 -14.08 -9.36 -7.73
C GLY A 97 -14.79 -8.36 -6.82
N GLU A 98 -16.12 -8.44 -6.68
CA GLU A 98 -16.91 -7.61 -5.76
C GLU A 98 -16.46 -7.79 -4.30
N ILE A 99 -16.28 -9.05 -3.85
CA ILE A 99 -15.76 -9.36 -2.51
C ILE A 99 -14.37 -8.76 -2.33
N CYS A 100 -13.50 -8.89 -3.33
CA CYS A 100 -12.15 -8.32 -3.28
C CYS A 100 -12.19 -6.78 -3.15
N ALA A 101 -13.04 -6.12 -3.93
CA ALA A 101 -13.24 -4.67 -3.86
C ALA A 101 -13.81 -4.21 -2.51
N GLN A 102 -14.75 -4.95 -1.93
CA GLN A 102 -15.28 -4.67 -0.60
C GLN A 102 -14.22 -4.80 0.50
N GLU A 103 -13.37 -5.82 0.43
CA GLU A 103 -12.25 -5.97 1.37
C GLU A 103 -11.24 -4.84 1.24
N TYR A 104 -10.92 -4.39 0.02
CA TYR A 104 -10.06 -3.23 -0.20
C TYR A 104 -10.62 -1.98 0.49
N LYS A 105 -11.92 -1.70 0.33
CA LYS A 105 -12.58 -0.52 0.89
C LYS A 105 -12.53 -0.46 2.42
N LYS A 106 -12.41 -1.60 3.12
CA LYS A 106 -12.26 -1.64 4.59
C LYS A 106 -10.97 -0.97 5.08
N HIS A 107 -9.99 -0.75 4.21
CA HIS A 107 -8.72 -0.12 4.56
C HIS A 107 -8.70 1.40 4.39
N GLU A 108 -9.81 2.01 3.96
CA GLU A 108 -9.93 3.46 3.77
C GLU A 108 -9.50 4.25 5.02
N SER A 109 -10.08 3.94 6.19
CA SER A 109 -9.77 4.63 7.45
C SER A 109 -8.33 4.45 7.93
N THR A 110 -7.62 3.42 7.44
CA THR A 110 -6.20 3.22 7.75
C THR A 110 -5.31 4.19 6.97
N CYS A 111 -5.76 4.63 5.79
CA CYS A 111 -4.95 5.41 4.86
C CYS A 111 -5.38 6.87 4.71
N VAL A 112 -6.66 7.18 4.93
CA VAL A 112 -7.16 8.56 4.97
C VAL A 112 -6.53 9.31 6.14
N GLY A 113 -5.96 10.49 5.89
CA GLY A 113 -5.35 11.36 6.92
C GLY A 113 -3.94 10.95 7.38
N ASN A 114 -3.56 9.68 7.22
CA ASN A 114 -2.23 9.14 7.52
C ASN A 114 -1.41 8.87 6.24
N GLY A 115 -1.68 9.65 5.19
CA GLY A 115 -1.19 9.39 3.84
C GLY A 115 0.34 9.27 3.77
N ASN A 116 0.79 8.22 3.07
CA ASN A 116 2.20 7.89 2.76
C ASN A 116 2.94 6.97 3.74
N ASN A 117 2.25 6.12 4.51
CA ASN A 117 2.90 4.97 5.15
C ASN A 117 3.08 3.80 4.16
N SER A 118 4.04 2.91 4.43
CA SER A 118 4.41 1.80 3.54
C SER A 118 3.22 0.91 3.16
N PHE A 119 2.30 0.63 4.10
CA PHE A 119 1.11 -0.17 3.83
C PHE A 119 0.17 0.50 2.83
N CYS A 120 -0.09 1.80 2.99
CA CYS A 120 -0.95 2.55 2.07
C CYS A 120 -0.32 2.69 0.68
N ASN A 121 1.01 2.72 0.58
CA ASN A 121 1.72 2.73 -0.70
C ASN A 121 1.59 1.39 -1.43
N GLU A 122 1.69 0.27 -0.72
CA GLU A 122 1.41 -1.05 -1.29
C GLU A 122 -0.07 -1.24 -1.66
N LEU A 123 -0.98 -0.67 -0.87
CA LEU A 123 -2.41 -0.69 -1.16
C LEU A 123 -2.74 0.11 -2.44
N GLU A 124 -2.06 1.22 -2.68
CA GLU A 124 -2.17 2.00 -3.93
C GLU A 124 -1.65 1.21 -5.14
N LYS A 125 -0.54 0.46 -5.00
CA LYS A 125 -0.06 -0.45 -6.07
C LYS A 125 -1.10 -1.54 -6.37
N PHE A 126 -1.69 -2.12 -5.32
CA PHE A 126 -2.77 -3.09 -5.47
C PHE A 126 -3.98 -2.50 -6.22
N ARG A 127 -4.38 -1.27 -5.87
CA ARG A 127 -5.46 -0.53 -6.54
C ARG A 127 -5.24 -0.44 -8.05
N VAL A 128 -4.04 -0.04 -8.46
CA VAL A 128 -3.65 0.06 -9.88
C VAL A 128 -3.76 -1.30 -10.57
N LEU A 129 -3.22 -2.35 -9.95
CA LEU A 129 -3.27 -3.71 -10.48
C LEU A 129 -4.72 -4.21 -10.66
N PHE A 130 -5.57 -3.98 -9.66
CA PHE A 130 -6.98 -4.37 -9.69
C PHE A 130 -7.73 -3.63 -10.79
N ASN A 131 -7.62 -2.30 -10.86
CA ASN A 131 -8.36 -1.48 -11.83
C ASN A 131 -7.92 -1.79 -13.27
N ASN A 132 -6.63 -2.06 -13.49
CA ASN A 132 -6.14 -2.50 -14.80
C ASN A 132 -6.73 -3.85 -15.21
N HIS A 133 -6.83 -4.80 -14.27
CA HIS A 133 -7.49 -6.06 -14.56
C HIS A 133 -8.99 -5.89 -14.82
N LEU A 134 -9.69 -5.09 -14.02
CA LEU A 134 -11.11 -4.79 -14.21
C LEU A 134 -11.39 -4.20 -15.60
N LYS A 135 -10.56 -3.23 -16.05
CA LYS A 135 -10.63 -2.66 -17.40
C LYS A 135 -10.40 -3.69 -18.51
N SER A 136 -9.58 -4.69 -18.26
CA SER A 136 -9.27 -5.74 -19.23
C SER A 136 -10.40 -6.77 -19.41
N ILE A 137 -11.40 -6.81 -18.52
CA ILE A 137 -12.51 -7.75 -18.57
C ILE A 137 -13.84 -7.04 -18.88
N LYS A 138 -14.60 -7.53 -19.86
CA LYS A 138 -15.84 -6.87 -20.36
C LYS A 138 -17.12 -7.29 -19.63
N LYS A 139 -17.06 -7.92 -18.45
CA LYS A 139 -18.20 -8.71 -17.92
C LYS A 139 -18.62 -8.41 -16.47
N CYS A 140 -17.96 -7.50 -15.77
CA CYS A 140 -18.21 -7.25 -14.35
C CYS A 140 -18.71 -5.83 -14.08
N ASP A 141 -19.85 -5.47 -14.67
CA ASP A 141 -20.37 -4.09 -14.70
C ASP A 141 -20.76 -3.52 -13.32
N LYS A 142 -20.89 -4.37 -12.30
CA LYS A 142 -21.21 -3.97 -10.93
C LYS A 142 -19.99 -3.54 -10.11
N ILE A 143 -18.78 -3.82 -10.60
CA ILE A 143 -17.55 -3.48 -9.91
C ILE A 143 -17.08 -2.13 -10.46
N GLU A 144 -17.04 -1.12 -9.60
CA GLU A 144 -16.44 0.16 -9.91
C GLU A 144 -14.91 0.11 -9.73
N GLU A 145 -14.20 1.04 -10.39
CA GLU A 145 -12.78 1.26 -10.10
C GLU A 145 -12.57 1.59 -8.62
N LEU A 146 -11.56 0.96 -8.04
CA LEU A 146 -11.18 1.22 -6.66
C LEU A 146 -10.67 2.66 -6.52
N PRO A 147 -11.15 3.42 -5.52
CA PRO A 147 -10.71 4.79 -5.25
C PRO A 147 -9.31 4.78 -4.62
N SER A 148 -8.54 5.83 -4.86
CA SER A 148 -7.30 6.06 -4.10
C SER A 148 -7.64 6.60 -2.71
N PHE A 149 -6.91 6.13 -1.70
CA PHE A 149 -6.98 6.65 -0.33
C PHE A 149 -5.84 7.59 0.01
N GLN A 150 -4.88 7.77 -0.90
CA GLN A 150 -3.83 8.75 -0.71
C GLN A 150 -4.45 10.14 -0.83
N ALA A 151 -4.18 11.02 0.15
CA ALA A 151 -4.59 12.40 0.07
C ALA A 151 -4.10 12.96 -1.27
N SER A 152 -5.05 13.36 -2.11
CA SER A 152 -4.71 13.87 -3.43
C SER A 152 -3.72 15.02 -3.26
N ALA A 153 -2.67 15.04 -4.07
CA ALA A 153 -1.84 16.23 -4.25
C ALA A 153 -2.65 17.47 -4.75
N LEU A 154 -3.97 17.33 -4.91
CA LEU A 154 -4.92 18.39 -5.22
C LEU A 154 -5.33 19.20 -3.97
N ALA A 155 -5.24 18.63 -2.75
CA ALA A 155 -5.58 19.35 -1.53
C ALA A 155 -4.57 20.46 -1.19
N THR A 156 -3.33 20.35 -1.66
CA THR A 156 -2.28 21.36 -1.49
C THR A 156 -2.39 22.52 -2.49
N THR A 157 -3.21 22.43 -3.54
CA THR A 157 -3.31 23.45 -4.59
C THR A 157 -4.26 24.60 -4.23
N ILE A 158 -5.15 24.41 -3.26
CA ILE A 158 -6.22 25.38 -2.94
C ILE A 158 -5.74 26.51 -1.98
N LEU A 159 -4.64 26.34 -1.25
CA LEU A 159 -4.15 27.38 -0.33
C LEU A 159 -3.43 28.55 -1.03
N LEU A 160 -2.87 28.33 -2.23
CA LEU A 160 -2.13 29.36 -2.97
C LEU A 160 -2.99 30.54 -3.45
N PRO A 161 -4.18 30.37 -4.07
CA PRO A 161 -4.95 31.51 -4.58
C PRO A 161 -5.54 32.42 -3.49
N VAL A 162 -5.88 31.89 -2.31
CA VAL A 162 -6.53 32.67 -1.24
C VAL A 162 -5.57 33.69 -0.59
N SER A 163 -4.29 33.31 -0.43
CA SER A 163 -3.28 34.20 0.16
C SER A 163 -2.98 35.41 -0.73
N VAL A 164 -2.88 35.21 -2.05
CA VAL A 164 -2.56 36.27 -3.02
C VAL A 164 -3.70 37.29 -3.12
N ILE A 165 -4.95 36.84 -3.16
CA ILE A 165 -6.13 37.73 -3.20
C ILE A 165 -6.21 38.60 -1.93
N SER A 166 -5.93 38.01 -0.77
CA SER A 166 -5.97 38.73 0.52
C SER A 166 -4.93 39.86 0.58
N VAL A 167 -3.74 39.62 0.06
CA VAL A 167 -2.64 40.60 0.01
C VAL A 167 -2.99 41.78 -0.91
N ILE A 168 -3.59 41.51 -2.09
CA ILE A 168 -4.00 42.56 -3.04
C ILE A 168 -5.08 43.47 -2.42
N ILE A 169 -6.05 42.89 -1.70
CA ILE A 169 -7.11 43.66 -1.03
C ILE A 169 -6.52 44.56 0.05
N LEU A 170 -5.58 44.06 0.86
CA LEU A 170 -4.92 44.85 1.90
C LEU A 170 -4.10 46.01 1.33
N PHE A 171 -3.31 45.78 0.27
CA PHE A 171 -2.55 46.84 -0.39
C PHE A 171 -3.48 47.90 -0.99
N SER A 172 -4.57 47.49 -1.64
CA SER A 172 -5.56 48.41 -2.21
C SER A 172 -6.23 49.26 -1.13
N TYR A 173 -6.57 48.67 0.01
CA TYR A 173 -7.16 49.38 1.16
C TYR A 173 -6.19 50.41 1.77
N ILE A 174 -4.92 50.04 1.96
CA ILE A 174 -3.89 50.93 2.48
C ILE A 174 -3.66 52.10 1.51
N ALA A 175 -3.54 51.83 0.22
CA ALA A 175 -3.36 52.85 -0.82
C ALA A 175 -4.54 53.83 -0.87
N TYR A 176 -5.78 53.34 -0.81
CA TYR A 176 -6.99 54.17 -0.75
C TYR A 176 -7.00 55.09 0.49
N LYS A 177 -6.65 54.55 1.66
CA LYS A 177 -6.60 55.32 2.90
C LYS A 177 -5.53 56.40 2.85
N MET A 178 -4.34 56.10 2.33
CA MET A 178 -3.26 57.07 2.18
C MET A 178 -3.58 58.13 1.11
N GLY A 179 -4.18 57.74 -0.03
CA GLY A 179 -4.61 58.69 -1.06
C GLY A 179 -5.64 59.70 -0.55
N LYS A 180 -6.60 59.28 0.27
CA LYS A 180 -7.55 60.18 0.95
C LYS A 180 -6.85 61.21 1.87
N PHE A 181 -5.77 60.81 2.54
CA PHE A 181 -4.97 61.70 3.39
C PHE A 181 -4.25 62.81 2.59
N PHE A 182 -3.82 62.52 1.35
CA PHE A 182 -3.14 63.50 0.49
C PHE A 182 -4.11 64.41 -0.28
N ILE A 183 -5.37 64.02 -0.46
CA ILE A 183 -6.40 64.83 -1.14
C ILE A 183 -7.06 65.86 -0.18
N GLN A 184 -6.91 65.70 1.14
CA GLN A 184 -7.49 66.58 2.16
C GLN A 184 -6.51 67.58 2.81
N LYS A 185 -5.35 67.83 2.19
CA LYS A 185 -4.38 68.83 2.66
C LYS A 185 -4.08 69.83 1.56
#